data_AF-A0A3S0B2P2-F1
#
_entry.id   AF-A0A3S0B2P2-F1
#
_cell.length_a   1.000
_cell.length_b   1.000
_cell.length_c   1.000
_cell.angle_alpha   90.00
_cell.angle_beta   90.00
_cell.angle_gamma   90.00
#
_symmetry.space_group_name_H-M   'P 1'
#
loop_
_entity.id
_entity.type
_entity.pdbx_description
1 polymer ?
#
loop_
_entity_poly.entity_id
_entity_poly.type
_entity_poly.pdbx_seq_one_letter_code
_entity_poly.pdbx_strand_id
1 'polypeptide(L)'
;MVVFCSEGDNITPPQQALNWILDVYRDDATLRAFGQTIVYLRHLKVGHLGVFVSGSVARKEYTEIVGTLDAIERLPPGLYEMLIDEDGRTPAGDPRYRVELAQRSMSDIVALDTDSRREEDYFRVVAALSELNAKAYDLLASPVLQALAVPESVELQKMMHPLRAGHWAFSDWNPWLTALGPWVSWARSMRAPVEAGHPLRQLEQLWVDGIGDLFDLYRDTRDMSVELTFYGLYGFLNVLGIPKPGERERSATSDAERVQREIAAWVDGHIASGGYLEGYARMALLLFHAQGGIGRDDFVQVLERLDAMPEVAALDREARRRIVREQSLIIAHAPERALATLAELLVTPGERERALAALDALFAGEALSDAAAALRKLLRSTFDSGTSGPVRSGSPGRSRKSSPAA
;
A
#
# COMPACT_ATOMS: atom_id res chain seq x y z
N MET A 1 -3.92 -1.41 -5.60
CA MET A 1 -2.45 -1.60 -5.64
C MET A 1 -2.01 -2.24 -4.33
N VAL A 2 -1.05 -3.16 -4.38
CA VAL A 2 -0.53 -3.85 -3.18
C VAL A 2 0.94 -3.46 -2.97
N VAL A 3 1.29 -3.02 -1.76
CA VAL A 3 2.65 -2.63 -1.35
C VAL A 3 3.17 -3.62 -0.32
N PHE A 4 4.38 -4.12 -0.50
CA PHE A 4 5.03 -5.02 0.46
C PHE A 4 6.13 -4.26 1.19
N CYS A 5 6.13 -4.39 2.52
CA CYS A 5 7.20 -3.88 3.36
C CYS A 5 7.58 -4.90 4.42
N SER A 6 8.84 -4.85 4.85
CA SER A 6 9.39 -5.78 5.83
C SER A 6 10.17 -5.02 6.90
N GLU A 7 9.95 -5.35 8.16
CA GLU A 7 10.83 -4.96 9.27
C GLU A 7 11.97 -5.96 9.49
N GLY A 8 11.92 -7.11 8.80
CA GLY A 8 12.92 -8.17 8.91
C GLY A 8 14.17 -7.96 8.06
N ASP A 9 14.23 -6.90 7.25
CA ASP A 9 15.46 -6.47 6.58
C ASP A 9 15.51 -4.96 6.29
N ASN A 10 16.71 -4.51 5.90
CA ASN A 10 16.99 -3.11 5.56
C ASN A 10 16.86 -2.83 4.05
N ILE A 11 16.18 -3.69 3.27
CA ILE A 11 16.04 -3.50 1.82
C ILE A 11 14.77 -2.72 1.49
N THR A 12 13.65 -3.05 2.16
CA THR A 12 12.37 -2.35 1.99
C THR A 12 11.66 -2.15 3.34
N PRO A 13 12.23 -1.34 4.24
CA PRO A 13 11.56 -0.98 5.49
C PRO A 13 10.23 -0.25 5.22
N PRO A 14 9.26 -0.27 6.16
CA PRO A 14 7.94 0.35 5.99
C PRO A 14 8.00 1.81 5.52
N GLN A 15 8.93 2.60 6.05
CA GLN A 15 9.10 4.01 5.69
C GLN A 15 9.49 4.16 4.21
N GLN A 16 10.50 3.41 3.75
CA GLN A 16 10.94 3.43 2.36
C GLN A 16 9.84 2.95 1.39
N ALA A 17 9.02 1.99 1.81
CA ALA A 17 7.96 1.43 0.98
C ALA A 17 6.69 2.30 0.92
N LEU A 18 6.40 3.09 1.97
CA LEU A 18 5.12 3.78 2.14
C LEU A 18 5.22 5.31 2.04
N ASN A 19 6.37 5.95 2.30
CA ASN A 19 6.46 7.41 2.38
C ASN A 19 6.11 8.12 1.06
N TRP A 20 6.29 7.48 -0.09
CA TRP A 20 5.85 8.04 -1.37
C TRP A 20 4.34 8.29 -1.42
N ILE A 21 3.53 7.54 -0.65
CA ILE A 21 2.08 7.74 -0.56
C ILE A 21 1.81 9.13 0.04
N LEU A 22 2.59 9.54 1.05
CA LEU A 22 2.50 10.86 1.68
C LEU A 22 2.97 11.98 0.74
N ASP A 23 3.87 11.67 -0.19
CA ASP A 23 4.36 12.64 -1.19
C ASP A 23 3.37 12.86 -2.33
N VAL A 24 2.63 11.82 -2.70
CA VAL A 24 1.64 11.87 -3.80
C VAL A 24 0.28 12.35 -3.32
N TYR A 25 -0.15 11.92 -2.12
CA TYR A 25 -1.47 12.23 -1.57
C TYR A 25 -1.33 13.04 -0.29
N ARG A 26 -1.93 14.23 -0.28
CA ARG A 26 -1.89 15.15 0.87
C ARG A 26 -2.58 14.58 2.11
N ASP A 27 -3.70 13.90 1.92
CA ASP A 27 -4.54 13.36 2.98
C ASP A 27 -5.38 12.17 2.47
N ASP A 28 -6.07 11.50 3.41
CA ASP A 28 -6.96 10.38 3.11
C ASP A 28 -8.12 10.76 2.18
N ALA A 29 -8.56 12.02 2.23
CA ALA A 29 -9.63 12.50 1.38
C ALA A 29 -9.16 12.63 -0.07
N THR A 30 -7.91 13.04 -0.29
CA THR A 30 -7.26 13.15 -1.59
C THR A 30 -7.04 11.77 -2.20
N LEU A 31 -6.54 10.80 -1.43
CA LEU A 31 -6.37 9.42 -1.91
C LEU A 31 -7.69 8.80 -2.37
N ARG A 32 -8.74 8.95 -1.54
CA ARG A 32 -10.11 8.53 -1.90
C ARG A 32 -10.66 9.34 -3.07
N ALA A 33 -10.27 10.61 -3.10
CA ALA A 33 -10.43 11.61 -4.16
C ALA A 33 -10.15 11.04 -5.55
N PHE A 34 -8.93 10.51 -5.67
CA PHE A 34 -8.40 9.90 -6.88
C PHE A 34 -8.94 8.48 -7.16
N GLY A 35 -9.85 7.98 -6.32
CA GLY A 35 -10.43 6.64 -6.44
C GLY A 35 -9.41 5.52 -6.23
N GLN A 36 -8.33 5.78 -5.49
CA GLN A 36 -7.22 4.84 -5.32
C GLN A 36 -7.48 3.92 -4.13
N THR A 37 -7.24 2.63 -4.33
CA THR A 37 -7.23 1.62 -3.28
C THR A 37 -5.80 1.12 -3.10
N ILE A 38 -5.19 1.45 -1.97
CA ILE A 38 -3.84 1.03 -1.62
C ILE A 38 -3.93 0.08 -0.44
N VAL A 39 -3.41 -1.13 -0.62
CA VAL A 39 -3.29 -2.13 0.44
C VAL A 39 -1.80 -2.35 0.69
N TYR A 40 -1.35 -2.20 1.93
CA TYR A 40 0.02 -2.57 2.28
C TYR A 40 0.05 -3.78 3.20
N LEU A 41 1.08 -4.61 3.05
CA LEU A 41 1.38 -5.71 3.94
C LEU A 41 2.71 -5.45 4.62
N ARG A 42 2.70 -5.57 5.95
CA ARG A 42 3.88 -5.38 6.80
C ARG A 42 4.27 -6.71 7.40
N HIS A 43 5.44 -7.22 7.01
CA HIS A 43 5.97 -8.44 7.60
C HIS A 43 7.00 -8.11 8.69
N LEU A 44 6.74 -8.54 9.93
CA LEU A 44 7.58 -8.21 11.10
C LEU A 44 8.93 -8.95 11.13
N LYS A 45 8.96 -10.21 10.67
CA LYS A 45 10.14 -11.09 10.86
C LYS A 45 10.89 -11.48 9.57
N VAL A 46 10.21 -11.55 8.44
CA VAL A 46 10.78 -12.09 7.19
C VAL A 46 11.18 -10.91 6.31
N GLY A 47 12.47 -10.80 6.02
CA GLY A 47 13.01 -9.82 5.07
C GLY A 47 12.36 -9.90 3.69
N HIS A 48 12.42 -8.81 2.92
CA HIS A 48 12.05 -8.71 1.51
C HIS A 48 12.37 -9.98 0.70
N LEU A 49 13.60 -10.48 0.78
CA LEU A 49 14.02 -11.69 0.06
C LEU A 49 13.29 -12.96 0.52
N GLY A 50 12.98 -13.08 1.80
CA GLY A 50 12.20 -14.19 2.32
C GLY A 50 10.75 -14.17 1.83
N VAL A 51 10.18 -12.99 1.58
CA VAL A 51 8.84 -12.82 1.02
C VAL A 51 8.77 -13.28 -0.45
N PHE A 52 9.84 -13.10 -1.24
CA PHE A 52 9.82 -13.42 -2.68
C PHE A 52 10.56 -14.71 -3.07
N VAL A 53 11.51 -15.19 -2.26
CA VAL A 53 12.44 -16.27 -2.65
C VAL A 53 12.37 -17.50 -1.72
N SER A 54 11.83 -17.38 -0.50
CA SER A 54 11.74 -18.52 0.43
C SER A 54 10.56 -19.43 0.11
N GLY A 55 10.79 -20.53 -0.61
CA GLY A 55 9.74 -21.41 -1.14
C GLY A 55 8.78 -22.09 -0.14
N SER A 56 9.06 -22.08 1.17
CA SER A 56 8.19 -22.70 2.19
C SER A 56 7.34 -21.68 2.97
N VAL A 57 7.90 -20.51 3.28
CA VAL A 57 7.19 -19.41 3.98
C VAL A 57 6.45 -18.55 2.96
N ALA A 58 7.14 -18.11 1.89
CA ALA A 58 6.55 -17.29 0.83
C ALA A 58 5.37 -17.99 0.15
N ARG A 59 5.45 -19.30 -0.10
CA ARG A 59 4.40 -20.00 -0.87
C ARG A 59 3.05 -20.03 -0.15
N LYS A 60 3.04 -20.05 1.19
CA LYS A 60 1.82 -20.19 1.99
C LYS A 60 1.15 -18.83 2.21
N GLU A 61 1.91 -17.80 2.56
CA GLU A 61 1.39 -16.42 2.65
C GLU A 61 1.00 -15.87 1.27
N TYR A 62 1.76 -16.18 0.22
CA TYR A 62 1.41 -15.81 -1.15
C TYR A 62 0.08 -16.41 -1.59
N THR A 63 -0.27 -17.61 -1.12
CA THR A 63 -1.58 -18.22 -1.44
C THR A 63 -2.72 -17.39 -0.84
N GLU A 64 -2.57 -16.91 0.39
CA GLU A 64 -3.57 -16.05 1.03
C GLU A 64 -3.62 -14.66 0.38
N ILE A 65 -2.48 -14.08 0.03
CA ILE A 65 -2.41 -12.80 -0.69
C ILE A 65 -3.13 -12.91 -2.04
N VAL A 66 -2.82 -13.96 -2.83
CA VAL A 66 -3.47 -14.20 -4.13
C VAL A 66 -4.97 -14.45 -3.96
N GLY A 67 -5.36 -15.24 -2.95
CA GLY A 67 -6.77 -15.47 -2.62
C GLY A 67 -7.54 -14.21 -2.21
N THR A 68 -6.83 -13.17 -1.79
CA THR A 68 -7.40 -11.89 -1.36
C THR A 68 -7.43 -10.85 -2.49
N LEU A 69 -6.79 -11.08 -3.64
CA LEU A 69 -6.75 -10.11 -4.74
C LEU A 69 -8.15 -9.74 -5.26
N ASP A 70 -9.04 -10.71 -5.40
CA ASP A 70 -10.43 -10.46 -5.85
C ASP A 70 -11.20 -9.59 -4.86
N ALA A 71 -10.94 -9.75 -3.56
CA ALA A 71 -11.48 -8.90 -2.51
C ALA A 71 -10.88 -7.48 -2.59
N ILE A 72 -9.57 -7.36 -2.79
CA ILE A 72 -8.88 -6.06 -2.90
C ILE A 72 -9.41 -5.25 -4.09
N GLU A 73 -9.72 -5.90 -5.22
CA GLU A 73 -10.31 -5.24 -6.39
C GLU A 73 -11.70 -4.64 -6.15
N ARG A 74 -12.40 -5.09 -5.10
CA ARG A 74 -13.76 -4.67 -4.75
C ARG A 74 -13.80 -3.77 -3.52
N LEU A 75 -12.67 -3.57 -2.84
CA LEU A 75 -12.56 -2.62 -1.73
C LEU A 75 -12.87 -1.20 -2.21
N PRO A 76 -13.58 -0.40 -1.40
CA PRO A 76 -13.74 1.01 -1.70
C PRO A 76 -12.39 1.74 -1.66
N PRO A 77 -12.24 2.85 -2.39
CA PRO A 77 -11.05 3.69 -2.34
C PRO A 77 -10.64 4.01 -0.89
N GLY A 78 -9.35 3.94 -0.61
CA GLY A 78 -8.82 4.06 0.74
C GLY A 78 -7.44 3.42 0.91
N LEU A 79 -6.87 3.65 2.09
CA LEU A 79 -5.66 2.99 2.56
C LEU A 79 -6.03 1.84 3.50
N TYR A 80 -5.42 0.69 3.29
CA TYR A 80 -5.68 -0.51 4.08
C TYR A 80 -4.38 -1.23 4.43
N GLU A 81 -4.33 -1.84 5.61
CA GLU A 81 -3.31 -2.79 6.01
C GLU A 81 -3.87 -4.20 5.90
N MET A 82 -3.15 -5.09 5.22
CA MET A 82 -3.43 -6.50 5.23
C MET A 82 -2.73 -7.14 6.42
N LEU A 83 -3.52 -7.59 7.39
CA LEU A 83 -3.06 -8.33 8.55
C LEU A 83 -3.27 -9.82 8.29
N ILE A 84 -2.21 -10.61 8.45
CA ILE A 84 -2.24 -12.07 8.28
C ILE A 84 -1.83 -12.69 9.62
N ASP A 85 -2.80 -13.32 10.29
CA ASP A 85 -2.59 -13.98 11.57
C ASP A 85 -2.72 -15.51 11.43
N GLU A 86 -1.89 -16.29 12.13
CA GLU A 86 -2.05 -17.75 12.21
C GLU A 86 -3.22 -18.08 13.16
N ASP A 87 -4.34 -18.50 12.59
CA ASP A 87 -5.58 -18.88 13.28
C ASP A 87 -5.71 -20.41 13.36
N GLY A 88 -4.77 -21.02 14.09
CA GLY A 88 -4.78 -22.42 14.43
C GLY A 88 -4.22 -23.35 13.34
N ARG A 89 -4.68 -24.61 13.35
CA ARG A 89 -4.18 -25.69 12.48
C ARG A 89 -5.34 -26.42 11.84
N THR A 90 -5.22 -26.76 10.56
CA THR A 90 -6.14 -27.64 9.85
C THR A 90 -6.12 -29.04 10.46
N PRO A 91 -7.14 -29.90 10.19
CA PRO A 91 -7.14 -31.29 10.65
C PRO A 91 -5.93 -32.11 10.16
N ALA A 92 -5.27 -31.67 9.09
CA ALA A 92 -4.06 -32.26 8.54
C ALA A 92 -2.76 -31.75 9.21
N GLY A 93 -2.85 -30.80 10.14
CA GLY A 93 -1.71 -30.21 10.86
C GLY A 93 -1.07 -28.99 10.20
N ASP A 94 -1.58 -28.56 9.04
CA ASP A 94 -1.11 -27.33 8.38
C ASP A 94 -1.63 -26.08 9.11
N PRO A 95 -0.82 -25.02 9.28
CA PRO A 95 -1.27 -23.76 9.88
C PRO A 95 -2.42 -23.16 9.05
N ARG A 96 -3.48 -22.73 9.72
CA ARG A 96 -4.58 -21.98 9.13
C ARG A 96 -4.29 -20.50 9.36
N TYR A 97 -4.53 -19.67 8.36
CA TYR A 97 -4.35 -18.23 8.46
C TYR A 97 -5.69 -17.52 8.33
N ARG A 98 -5.81 -16.39 9.01
CA ARG A 98 -6.91 -15.45 8.90
C ARG A 98 -6.35 -14.16 8.31
N VAL A 99 -6.98 -13.68 7.26
CA VAL A 99 -6.63 -12.41 6.63
C VAL A 99 -7.67 -11.36 7.05
N GLU A 100 -7.20 -10.23 7.55
CA GLU A 100 -8.01 -9.06 7.86
C GLU A 100 -7.52 -7.87 7.05
N LEU A 101 -8.46 -7.10 6.50
CA LEU A 101 -8.19 -5.85 5.79
C LEU A 101 -8.60 -4.70 6.70
N ALA A 102 -7.64 -4.19 7.46
CA ALA A 102 -7.84 -3.09 8.40
C ALA A 102 -7.77 -1.76 7.65
N GLN A 103 -8.76 -0.88 7.83
CA GLN A 103 -8.68 0.46 7.25
C GLN A 103 -7.66 1.29 8.03
N ARG A 104 -6.80 1.99 7.29
CA ARG A 104 -5.76 2.85 7.84
C ARG A 104 -5.91 4.27 7.31
N SER A 105 -5.27 5.18 8.01
CA SER A 105 -5.16 6.59 7.67
C SER A 105 -3.73 6.95 7.30
N MET A 106 -3.54 8.05 6.59
CA MET A 106 -2.20 8.60 6.36
C MET A 106 -1.44 8.86 7.67
N SER A 107 -2.17 9.18 8.76
CA SER A 107 -1.56 9.38 10.08
C SER A 107 -0.93 8.10 10.64
N ASP A 108 -1.44 6.93 10.26
CA ASP A 108 -0.83 5.64 10.64
C ASP A 108 0.50 5.43 9.92
N ILE A 109 0.63 5.84 8.65
CA ILE A 109 1.91 5.80 7.93
C ILE A 109 2.90 6.76 8.59
N VAL A 110 2.48 7.97 8.92
CA VAL A 110 3.34 8.95 9.61
C VAL A 110 3.77 8.41 10.98
N ALA A 111 2.91 7.69 11.69
CA ALA A 111 3.25 7.08 12.98
C ALA A 111 4.27 5.93 12.87
N LEU A 112 4.40 5.30 11.69
CA LEU A 112 5.44 4.31 11.42
C LEU A 112 6.82 4.95 11.20
N ASP A 113 6.86 6.24 10.83
CA ASP A 113 8.10 6.97 10.61
C ASP A 113 8.67 7.48 11.94
N THR A 114 9.54 6.67 12.55
CA THR A 114 10.26 7.06 13.78
C THR A 114 11.39 8.04 13.51
N ASP A 115 11.87 8.10 12.26
CA ASP A 115 12.96 8.99 11.87
C ASP A 115 12.42 10.24 11.19
N SER A 116 13.12 11.35 11.39
CA SER A 116 12.74 12.58 10.70
C SER A 116 13.14 12.47 9.22
N ARG A 117 12.28 12.91 8.29
CA ARG A 117 12.58 13.04 6.84
C ARG A 117 13.73 14.00 6.49
N ARG A 118 14.55 14.40 7.47
CA ARG A 118 15.73 15.25 7.31
C ARG A 118 16.80 14.61 6.43
N GLU A 119 16.90 13.28 6.43
CA GLU A 119 17.86 12.55 5.59
C GLU A 119 17.60 12.76 4.09
N GLU A 120 16.34 13.02 3.71
CA GLU A 120 15.96 13.30 2.33
C GLU A 120 16.65 14.54 1.77
N ASP A 121 17.02 15.51 2.61
CA ASP A 121 17.79 16.67 2.18
C ASP A 121 19.15 16.27 1.61
N TYR A 122 19.79 15.26 2.19
CA TYR A 122 21.07 14.74 1.69
C TYR A 122 20.86 13.98 0.38
N PHE A 123 19.79 13.18 0.28
CA PHE A 123 19.44 12.50 -0.97
C PHE A 123 19.12 13.47 -2.11
N ARG A 124 18.49 14.62 -1.84
CA ARG A 124 18.28 15.67 -2.85
C ARG A 124 19.61 16.25 -3.37
N VAL A 125 20.61 16.39 -2.49
CA VAL A 125 21.97 16.80 -2.91
C VAL A 125 22.62 15.72 -3.77
N VAL A 126 22.51 14.44 -3.39
CA VAL A 126 23.00 13.32 -4.19
C VAL A 126 22.33 13.32 -5.57
N ALA A 127 21.02 13.54 -5.64
CA ALA A 127 20.29 13.60 -6.90
C ALA A 127 20.83 14.71 -7.83
N ALA A 128 21.04 15.93 -7.32
CA ALA A 128 21.64 17.02 -8.10
C ALA A 128 23.03 16.65 -8.64
N LEU A 129 23.89 16.09 -7.78
CA LEU A 129 25.24 15.69 -8.15
C LEU A 129 25.25 14.53 -9.15
N SER A 130 24.33 13.57 -8.98
CA SER A 130 24.17 12.44 -9.88
C SER A 130 23.69 12.90 -11.26
N GLU A 131 22.72 13.82 -11.33
CA GLU A 131 22.28 14.41 -12.60
C GLU A 131 23.41 15.18 -13.30
N LEU A 132 24.22 15.92 -12.54
CA LEU A 132 25.39 16.61 -13.07
C LEU A 132 26.43 15.61 -13.60
N ASN A 133 26.73 14.57 -12.82
CA ASN A 133 27.68 13.53 -13.19
C ASN A 133 27.22 12.75 -14.42
N ALA A 134 25.93 12.42 -14.51
CA ALA A 134 25.34 11.78 -15.69
C ALA A 134 25.49 12.67 -16.94
N LYS A 135 25.17 13.97 -16.84
CA LYS A 135 25.38 14.92 -17.95
C LYS A 135 26.86 15.02 -18.35
N ALA A 136 27.77 15.05 -17.39
CA ALA A 136 29.21 15.07 -17.66
C ALA A 136 29.67 13.79 -18.36
N TYR A 137 29.20 12.63 -17.90
CA TYR A 137 29.47 11.34 -18.53
C TYR A 137 28.96 11.32 -19.98
N ASP A 138 27.71 11.74 -20.21
CA ASP A 138 27.08 11.77 -21.53
C ASP A 138 27.83 12.68 -22.52
N LEU A 139 28.37 13.80 -22.03
CA LEU A 139 29.09 14.76 -22.86
C LEU A 139 30.55 14.37 -23.11
N LEU A 140 31.23 13.78 -22.12
CA LEU A 140 32.68 13.58 -22.16
C LEU A 140 33.07 12.14 -22.45
N ALA A 141 32.54 11.18 -21.68
CA ALA A 141 32.97 9.79 -21.71
C ALA A 141 32.17 8.94 -22.69
N SER A 142 30.84 9.15 -22.74
CA SER A 142 29.92 8.38 -23.57
C SER A 142 30.32 8.34 -25.05
N PRO A 143 30.71 9.46 -25.70
CA PRO A 143 31.10 9.41 -27.11
C PRO A 143 32.37 8.57 -27.36
N VAL A 144 33.34 8.64 -26.46
CA VAL A 144 34.59 7.87 -26.56
C VAL A 144 34.32 6.39 -26.35
N LEU A 145 33.52 6.04 -25.33
CA LEU A 145 33.17 4.66 -25.03
C LEU A 145 32.33 4.04 -26.15
N GLN A 146 31.36 4.78 -26.71
CA GLN A 146 30.57 4.33 -27.85
C GLN A 146 31.44 4.10 -29.09
N ALA A 147 32.43 4.96 -29.35
CA ALA A 147 33.36 4.79 -30.46
C ALA A 147 34.26 3.54 -30.30
N LEU A 148 34.58 3.15 -29.07
CA LEU A 148 35.38 1.96 -28.75
C LEU A 148 34.55 0.67 -28.63
N ALA A 149 33.22 0.78 -28.49
CA ALA A 149 32.32 -0.35 -28.31
C ALA A 149 32.03 -1.07 -29.64
N VAL A 150 33.02 -1.80 -30.14
CA VAL A 150 32.89 -2.67 -31.32
C VAL A 150 32.31 -4.04 -30.90
N PRO A 151 31.41 -4.69 -31.68
CA PRO A 151 30.73 -5.92 -31.27
C PRO A 151 31.65 -7.03 -30.72
N GLU A 152 32.81 -7.25 -31.32
CA GLU A 152 33.77 -8.26 -30.85
C GLU A 152 34.36 -7.93 -29.47
N SER A 153 34.62 -6.64 -29.21
CA SER A 153 35.13 -6.19 -27.90
C SER A 153 34.10 -6.37 -26.79
N VAL A 154 32.83 -6.17 -27.10
CA VAL A 154 31.71 -6.34 -26.16
C VAL A 154 31.51 -7.81 -25.82
N GLU A 155 31.58 -8.71 -26.82
CA GLU A 155 31.51 -10.15 -26.56
C GLU A 155 32.70 -10.65 -25.73
N LEU A 156 33.91 -10.16 -26.01
CA LEU A 156 35.07 -10.50 -25.19
C LEU A 156 34.92 -9.99 -23.75
N GLN A 157 34.45 -8.76 -23.54
CA GLN A 157 34.18 -8.22 -22.20
C GLN A 157 33.11 -9.02 -21.46
N LYS A 158 32.05 -9.46 -22.15
CA LYS A 158 31.03 -10.35 -21.58
C LYS A 158 31.63 -11.68 -21.15
N MET A 159 32.46 -12.31 -21.98
CA MET A 159 33.11 -13.58 -21.65
C MET A 159 34.08 -13.43 -20.46
N MET A 160 34.83 -12.33 -20.43
CA MET A 160 35.81 -12.02 -19.39
C MET A 160 35.21 -11.35 -18.15
N HIS A 161 33.90 -11.14 -18.11
CA HIS A 161 33.23 -10.52 -16.96
C HIS A 161 33.54 -11.34 -15.70
N PRO A 162 34.02 -10.74 -14.59
CA PRO A 162 34.52 -11.48 -13.43
C PRO A 162 33.53 -12.50 -12.87
N LEU A 163 32.24 -12.14 -12.81
CA LEU A 163 31.20 -13.06 -12.38
C LEU A 163 31.07 -14.27 -13.32
N ARG A 164 31.13 -14.08 -14.65
CA ARG A 164 31.07 -15.21 -15.58
C ARG A 164 32.35 -16.03 -15.49
N ALA A 165 33.51 -15.40 -15.54
CA ALA A 165 34.78 -16.08 -15.37
C ALA A 165 34.81 -16.96 -14.10
N GLY A 166 34.26 -16.46 -12.98
CA GLY A 166 34.08 -17.23 -11.75
C GLY A 166 33.16 -18.44 -11.92
N HIS A 167 31.98 -18.27 -12.51
CA HIS A 167 31.07 -19.40 -12.77
C HIS A 167 31.69 -20.44 -13.71
N TRP A 168 32.40 -20.00 -14.75
CA TRP A 168 33.10 -20.89 -15.69
C TRP A 168 34.21 -21.65 -14.98
N ALA A 169 34.99 -20.98 -14.14
CA ALA A 169 36.06 -21.59 -13.36
C ALA A 169 35.55 -22.71 -12.44
N PHE A 170 34.32 -22.59 -11.91
CA PHE A 170 33.68 -23.58 -11.04
C PHE A 170 32.58 -24.41 -11.73
N SER A 171 32.71 -24.64 -13.04
CA SER A 171 31.74 -25.43 -13.82
C SER A 171 32.35 -26.71 -14.39
N ASP A 172 31.49 -27.59 -14.90
CA ASP A 172 31.90 -28.80 -15.64
C ASP A 172 32.67 -28.49 -16.94
N TRP A 173 32.67 -27.23 -17.39
CA TRP A 173 33.46 -26.75 -18.52
C TRP A 173 34.94 -26.57 -18.18
N ASN A 174 35.31 -26.52 -16.89
CA ASN A 174 36.70 -26.48 -16.46
C ASN A 174 37.26 -27.93 -16.40
N PRO A 175 38.16 -28.34 -17.32
CA PRO A 175 38.66 -29.72 -17.38
C PRO A 175 39.36 -30.17 -16.10
N TRP A 176 39.93 -29.22 -15.34
CA TRP A 176 40.56 -29.49 -14.06
C TRP A 176 39.56 -29.96 -13.00
N LEU A 177 38.32 -29.45 -13.04
CA LEU A 177 37.25 -29.88 -12.13
C LEU A 177 36.59 -31.17 -12.60
N THR A 178 36.45 -31.39 -13.91
CA THR A 178 35.96 -32.66 -14.46
C THR A 178 36.87 -33.82 -14.02
N ALA A 179 38.19 -33.59 -13.97
CA ALA A 179 39.18 -34.56 -13.49
C ALA A 179 39.01 -34.92 -11.99
N LEU A 180 38.30 -34.11 -11.20
CA LEU A 180 38.03 -34.38 -9.78
C LEU A 180 36.85 -35.34 -9.55
N GLY A 181 36.01 -35.61 -10.56
CA GLY A 181 34.81 -36.46 -10.41
C GLY A 181 35.05 -37.82 -9.73
N PRO A 182 36.07 -38.60 -10.14
CA PRO A 182 36.40 -39.87 -9.48
C PRO A 182 36.83 -39.69 -8.03
N TRP A 183 37.60 -38.65 -7.72
CA TRP A 183 38.06 -38.33 -6.37
C TRP A 183 36.91 -37.92 -5.45
N VAL A 184 35.95 -37.15 -5.96
CA VAL A 184 34.73 -36.80 -5.22
C VAL A 184 33.89 -38.04 -4.91
N SER A 185 33.74 -38.94 -5.87
CA SER A 185 33.00 -40.20 -5.69
C SER A 185 33.68 -41.11 -4.66
N TRP A 186 35.01 -41.21 -4.73
CA TRP A 186 35.83 -41.93 -3.77
C TRP A 186 35.71 -41.33 -2.36
N ALA A 187 35.86 -40.01 -2.21
CA ALA A 187 35.71 -39.32 -0.94
C ALA A 187 34.31 -39.49 -0.32
N ARG A 188 33.25 -39.47 -1.14
CA ARG A 188 31.88 -39.77 -0.69
C ARG A 188 31.73 -41.21 -0.20
N SER A 189 32.36 -42.17 -0.87
CA SER A 189 32.32 -43.59 -0.46
C SER A 189 33.02 -43.86 0.87
N MET A 190 34.03 -43.04 1.21
CA MET A 190 34.76 -43.13 2.48
C MET A 190 34.22 -42.18 3.57
N ARG A 191 33.18 -41.41 3.29
CA ARG A 191 32.63 -40.46 4.25
C ARG A 191 31.89 -41.20 5.37
N ALA A 192 32.47 -41.18 6.57
CA ALA A 192 31.81 -41.65 7.78
C ALA A 192 31.21 -40.45 8.55
N PRO A 193 29.88 -40.39 8.77
CA PRO A 193 29.29 -39.33 9.57
C PRO A 193 29.72 -39.46 11.03
N VAL A 194 30.17 -38.35 11.61
CA VAL A 194 30.54 -38.26 13.04
C VAL A 194 29.30 -37.92 13.86
N GLU A 195 29.15 -38.53 15.03
CA GLU A 195 28.03 -38.29 15.95
C GLU A 195 27.92 -36.80 16.35
N ALA A 196 26.69 -36.32 16.58
CA ALA A 196 26.42 -34.91 16.90
C ALA A 196 27.15 -34.41 18.15
N GLY A 197 27.34 -35.28 19.16
CA GLY A 197 28.01 -34.94 20.42
C GLY A 197 29.54 -34.98 20.38
N HIS A 198 30.17 -35.31 19.23
CA HIS A 198 31.61 -35.49 19.17
C HIS A 198 32.36 -34.15 19.34
N PRO A 199 33.43 -34.07 20.16
CA PRO A 199 34.15 -32.82 20.44
C PRO A 199 34.65 -32.08 19.20
N LEU A 200 35.15 -32.80 18.18
CA LEU A 200 35.60 -32.17 16.92
C LEU A 200 34.46 -31.49 16.14
N ARG A 201 33.24 -32.01 16.25
CA ARG A 201 32.07 -31.42 15.58
C ARG A 201 31.59 -30.16 16.31
N GLN A 202 31.69 -30.14 17.63
CA GLN A 202 31.45 -28.93 18.43
C GLN A 202 32.51 -27.86 18.12
N LEU A 203 33.78 -28.26 17.97
CA LEU A 203 34.85 -27.35 17.55
C LEU A 203 34.58 -26.80 16.14
N GLU A 204 34.21 -27.66 15.17
CA GLU A 204 33.81 -27.23 13.82
C GLU A 204 32.68 -26.20 13.86
N GLN A 205 31.63 -26.45 14.66
CA GLN A 205 30.53 -25.50 14.84
C GLN A 205 31.01 -24.16 15.39
N LEU A 206 31.81 -24.17 16.46
CA LEU A 206 32.38 -22.93 17.02
C LEU A 206 33.24 -22.17 16.00
N TRP A 207 33.99 -22.86 15.15
CA TRP A 207 34.75 -22.23 14.07
C TRP A 207 33.84 -21.63 13.00
N VAL A 208 32.80 -22.34 12.58
CA VAL A 208 31.82 -21.86 11.59
C VAL A 208 31.08 -20.64 12.13
N ASP A 209 30.61 -20.71 13.38
CA ASP A 209 29.92 -19.62 14.06
C ASP A 209 30.86 -18.40 14.18
N GLY A 210 32.12 -18.60 14.60
CA GLY A 210 33.10 -17.52 14.68
C GLY A 210 33.45 -16.87 13.33
N ILE A 211 33.46 -17.64 12.24
CA ILE A 211 33.60 -17.08 10.88
C ILE A 211 32.35 -16.29 10.49
N GLY A 212 31.16 -16.79 10.85
CA GLY A 212 29.89 -16.08 10.70
C GLY A 212 29.92 -14.72 11.40
N ASP A 213 30.25 -14.72 12.68
CA ASP A 213 30.38 -13.52 13.51
C ASP A 213 31.41 -12.52 12.92
N LEU A 214 32.52 -13.01 12.36
CA LEU A 214 33.51 -12.15 11.71
C LEU A 214 32.96 -11.50 10.44
N PHE A 215 32.18 -12.23 9.64
CA PHE A 215 31.55 -11.66 8.44
C PHE A 215 30.44 -10.67 8.81
N ASP A 216 29.66 -10.96 9.84
CA ASP A 216 28.67 -10.01 10.37
C ASP A 216 29.36 -8.73 10.86
N LEU A 217 30.42 -8.85 11.66
CA LEU A 217 31.21 -7.69 12.11
C LEU A 217 31.78 -6.89 10.94
N TYR A 218 32.33 -7.55 9.92
CA TYR A 218 32.85 -6.88 8.73
C TYR A 218 31.73 -6.14 7.98
N ARG A 219 30.59 -6.78 7.76
CA ARG A 219 29.42 -6.16 7.11
C ARG A 219 28.99 -4.92 7.89
N ASP A 220 28.78 -5.05 9.19
CA ASP A 220 28.25 -3.98 10.03
C ASP A 220 29.24 -2.80 10.11
N THR A 221 30.54 -3.09 10.21
CA THR A 221 31.59 -2.05 10.18
C THR A 221 31.66 -1.35 8.84
N ARG A 222 31.57 -2.10 7.74
CA ARG A 222 31.55 -1.55 6.38
C ARG A 222 30.34 -0.65 6.20
N ASP A 223 29.16 -1.11 6.58
CA ASP A 223 27.89 -0.40 6.37
C ASP A 223 27.88 0.89 7.19
N MET A 224 28.30 0.85 8.46
CA MET A 224 28.49 2.03 9.28
C MET A 224 29.51 3.01 8.68
N SER A 225 30.62 2.51 8.11
CA SER A 225 31.63 3.36 7.47
C SER A 225 31.09 4.05 6.21
N VAL A 226 30.29 3.34 5.42
CA VAL A 226 29.61 3.89 4.23
C VAL A 226 28.60 4.94 4.63
N GLU A 227 27.77 4.66 5.63
CA GLU A 227 26.76 5.58 6.16
C GLU A 227 27.39 6.85 6.73
N LEU A 228 28.44 6.70 7.55
CA LEU A 228 29.18 7.84 8.09
C LEU A 228 29.81 8.69 6.98
N THR A 229 30.37 8.05 5.95
CA THR A 229 30.94 8.76 4.80
C THR A 229 29.85 9.48 4.01
N PHE A 230 28.69 8.86 3.83
CA PHE A 230 27.53 9.46 3.17
C PHE A 230 27.07 10.72 3.90
N TYR A 231 26.80 10.64 5.20
CA TYR A 231 26.37 11.79 5.99
C TYR A 231 27.45 12.86 6.10
N GLY A 232 28.72 12.47 6.27
CA GLY A 232 29.84 13.40 6.32
C GLY A 232 29.98 14.19 5.04
N LEU A 233 29.93 13.53 3.88
CA LEU A 233 30.07 14.17 2.58
C LEU A 233 28.84 15.00 2.22
N TYR A 234 27.66 14.37 2.14
CA TYR A 234 26.46 15.03 1.63
C TYR A 234 25.82 15.97 2.66
N GLY A 235 26.00 15.71 3.95
CA GLY A 235 25.63 16.66 5.00
C GLY A 235 26.44 17.96 4.90
N PHE A 236 27.75 17.86 4.69
CA PHE A 236 28.60 19.03 4.45
C PHE A 236 28.18 19.80 3.19
N LEU A 237 27.94 19.09 2.08
CA LEU A 237 27.52 19.71 0.83
C LEU A 237 26.13 20.36 0.92
N ASN A 238 25.21 19.78 1.71
CA ASN A 238 23.90 20.38 1.99
C ASN A 238 24.05 21.71 2.75
N VAL A 239 24.97 21.80 3.73
CA VAL A 239 25.27 23.05 4.45
C VAL A 239 25.84 24.13 3.51
N LEU A 240 26.61 23.73 2.50
CA LEU A 240 27.15 24.65 1.49
C LEU A 240 26.09 25.14 0.48
N GLY A 241 24.86 24.66 0.56
CA GLY A 241 23.74 25.17 -0.24
C GLY A 241 23.79 24.78 -1.71
N ILE A 242 24.28 23.57 -2.04
CA ILE A 242 24.14 23.04 -3.41
C ILE A 242 22.66 23.09 -3.81
N PRO A 243 22.32 23.69 -4.96
CA PRO A 243 20.94 23.82 -5.40
C PRO A 243 20.30 22.44 -5.53
N LYS A 244 19.26 22.21 -4.72
CA LYS A 244 18.49 20.98 -4.71
C LYS A 244 17.58 20.96 -5.96
N PRO A 245 17.44 19.83 -6.67
CA PRO A 245 16.43 19.72 -7.72
C PRO A 245 15.07 19.77 -7.03
N GLY A 246 14.36 20.90 -7.15
CA GLY A 246 13.17 21.16 -6.33
C GLY A 246 12.09 22.04 -6.98
N GLU A 247 12.32 22.58 -8.19
CA GLU A 247 11.29 23.42 -8.85
C GLU A 247 10.09 22.61 -9.36
N ARG A 248 10.13 21.26 -9.32
CA ARG A 248 8.97 20.40 -9.65
C ARG A 248 7.97 20.18 -8.49
N GLU A 249 8.36 20.38 -7.22
CA GLU A 249 7.44 20.21 -6.08
C GLU A 249 6.34 21.30 -6.06
N ARG A 250 6.63 22.50 -6.58
CA ARG A 250 5.64 23.59 -6.68
C ARG A 250 4.62 23.38 -7.81
N SER A 251 4.94 22.63 -8.86
CA SER A 251 3.97 22.35 -9.92
C SER A 251 3.01 21.23 -9.52
N ALA A 252 3.50 20.17 -8.86
CA ALA A 252 2.69 19.06 -8.39
C ALA A 252 1.64 19.48 -7.33
N THR A 253 2.02 20.40 -6.43
CA THR A 253 1.08 21.00 -5.47
C THR A 253 0.00 21.84 -6.17
N SER A 254 0.35 22.60 -7.21
CA SER A 254 -0.62 23.37 -7.99
C SER A 254 -1.60 22.50 -8.79
N ASP A 255 -1.14 21.35 -9.29
CA ASP A 255 -1.97 20.40 -10.02
C ASP A 255 -2.91 19.63 -9.08
N ALA A 256 -2.43 19.22 -7.90
CA ALA A 256 -3.27 18.58 -6.87
C ALA A 256 -4.37 19.53 -6.37
N GLU A 257 -4.06 20.82 -6.13
CA GLU A 257 -5.05 21.81 -5.76
C GLU A 257 -6.08 22.07 -6.87
N ARG A 258 -5.66 22.05 -8.14
CA ARG A 258 -6.58 22.17 -9.27
C ARG A 258 -7.54 20.98 -9.30
N VAL A 259 -7.03 19.76 -9.21
CA VAL A 259 -7.86 18.54 -9.21
C VAL A 259 -8.82 18.53 -8.02
N GLN A 260 -8.38 18.92 -6.83
CA GLN A 260 -9.25 18.97 -5.66
C GLN A 260 -10.42 19.97 -5.85
N ARG A 261 -10.17 21.12 -6.48
CA ARG A 261 -11.24 22.09 -6.81
C ARG A 261 -12.21 21.55 -7.86
N GLU A 262 -11.71 20.85 -8.87
CA GLU A 262 -12.56 20.22 -9.90
C GLU A 262 -13.46 19.13 -9.28
N ILE A 263 -12.90 18.32 -8.38
CA ILE A 263 -13.66 17.31 -7.64
C ILE A 263 -14.71 17.96 -6.74
N ALA A 264 -14.35 19.00 -6.00
CA ALA A 264 -15.29 19.73 -5.14
C ALA A 264 -16.51 20.25 -5.94
N ALA A 265 -16.25 20.89 -7.08
CA ALA A 265 -17.28 21.40 -7.97
C ALA A 265 -18.15 20.27 -8.55
N TRP A 266 -17.55 19.14 -8.90
CA TRP A 266 -18.29 17.96 -9.35
C TRP A 266 -19.18 17.39 -8.25
N VAL A 267 -18.67 17.24 -7.01
CA VAL A 267 -19.44 16.77 -5.85
C VAL A 267 -20.63 17.69 -5.58
N ASP A 268 -20.43 19.00 -5.61
CA ASP A 268 -21.51 19.97 -5.40
C ASP A 268 -22.65 19.82 -6.41
N GLY A 269 -22.33 19.51 -7.67
CA GLY A 269 -23.32 19.27 -8.71
C GLY A 269 -24.04 17.92 -8.62
N HIS A 270 -23.43 16.91 -8.00
CA HIS A 270 -23.91 15.52 -8.05
C HIS A 270 -24.36 14.95 -6.70
N ILE A 271 -24.10 15.62 -5.58
CA ILE A 271 -24.37 15.11 -4.23
C ILE A 271 -25.85 14.79 -3.95
N ALA A 272 -26.76 15.55 -4.56
CA ALA A 272 -28.22 15.36 -4.46
C ALA A 272 -28.81 14.63 -5.68
N SER A 273 -27.98 14.25 -6.65
CA SER A 273 -28.41 13.50 -7.84
C SER A 273 -28.21 12.00 -7.66
N GLY A 274 -29.18 11.22 -8.11
CA GLY A 274 -29.17 9.76 -8.03
C GLY A 274 -30.56 9.22 -7.68
N GLY A 275 -30.64 7.92 -7.46
CA GLY A 275 -31.85 7.25 -7.00
C GLY A 275 -31.54 6.25 -5.90
N TYR A 276 -32.34 5.18 -5.88
CA TYR A 276 -32.26 4.15 -4.85
C TYR A 276 -30.86 3.52 -4.72
N LEU A 277 -30.21 3.20 -5.84
CA LEU A 277 -28.91 2.54 -5.85
C LEU A 277 -27.79 3.42 -5.30
N GLU A 278 -27.76 4.70 -5.67
CA GLU A 278 -26.79 5.67 -5.18
C GLU A 278 -26.98 5.93 -3.68
N GLY A 279 -28.24 6.06 -3.23
CA GLY A 279 -28.58 6.21 -1.81
C GLY A 279 -28.18 4.99 -0.98
N TYR A 280 -28.48 3.79 -1.47
CA TYR A 280 -28.10 2.53 -0.83
C TYR A 280 -26.59 2.35 -0.77
N ALA A 281 -25.89 2.55 -1.90
CA ALA A 281 -24.43 2.45 -1.98
C ALA A 281 -23.76 3.44 -1.01
N ARG A 282 -24.29 4.65 -0.90
CA ARG A 282 -23.80 5.64 0.05
C ARG A 282 -23.98 5.20 1.51
N MET A 283 -25.14 4.64 1.86
CA MET A 283 -25.37 4.08 3.20
C MET A 283 -24.40 2.93 3.51
N ALA A 284 -24.22 2.00 2.57
CA ALA A 284 -23.32 0.86 2.72
C ALA A 284 -21.86 1.31 2.87
N LEU A 285 -21.40 2.25 2.05
CA LEU A 285 -20.05 2.81 2.13
C LEU A 285 -19.81 3.57 3.43
N LEU A 286 -20.76 4.39 3.89
CA LEU A 286 -20.63 5.10 5.17
C LEU A 286 -20.52 4.11 6.34
N LEU A 287 -21.33 3.05 6.33
CA LEU A 287 -21.28 2.02 7.36
C LEU A 287 -19.97 1.22 7.32
N PHE A 288 -19.51 0.86 6.12
CA PHE A 288 -18.22 0.20 5.91
C PHE A 288 -17.05 1.04 6.44
N HIS A 289 -17.05 2.35 6.17
CA HIS A 289 -16.05 3.27 6.69
C HIS A 289 -16.09 3.39 8.22
N ALA A 290 -17.28 3.39 8.81
CA ALA A 290 -17.43 3.41 10.27
C ALA A 290 -17.01 2.09 10.93
N GLN A 291 -17.02 0.98 10.18
CA GLN A 291 -16.55 -0.32 10.67
C GLN A 291 -15.04 -0.33 10.91
N GLY A 292 -14.25 0.39 10.10
CA GLY A 292 -12.80 0.58 10.31
C GLY A 292 -11.92 -0.62 9.93
N GLY A 293 -12.51 -1.72 9.48
CA GLY A 293 -11.80 -2.93 9.05
C GLY A 293 -12.76 -4.09 8.92
N ILE A 294 -12.42 -5.07 8.09
CA ILE A 294 -13.24 -6.27 7.90
C ILE A 294 -12.36 -7.49 7.63
N GLY A 295 -12.72 -8.62 8.24
CA GLY A 295 -12.11 -9.91 7.92
C GLY A 295 -12.35 -10.27 6.45
N ARG A 296 -11.41 -10.94 5.79
CA ARG A 296 -11.56 -11.36 4.39
C ARG A 296 -12.84 -12.17 4.17
N ASP A 297 -13.08 -13.17 5.00
CA ASP A 297 -14.22 -14.08 4.86
C ASP A 297 -15.56 -13.35 5.06
N ASP A 298 -15.60 -12.40 5.98
CA ASP A 298 -16.75 -11.54 6.24
C ASP A 298 -16.99 -10.59 5.06
N PHE A 299 -15.92 -9.98 4.53
CA PHE A 299 -16.01 -9.13 3.35
C PHE A 299 -16.47 -9.89 2.11
N VAL A 300 -16.00 -11.12 1.91
CA VAL A 300 -16.49 -11.99 0.82
C VAL A 300 -17.98 -12.27 0.97
N GLN A 301 -18.46 -12.58 2.18
CA GLN A 301 -19.89 -12.77 2.42
C GLN A 301 -20.71 -11.49 2.17
N VAL A 302 -20.20 -10.32 2.57
CA VAL A 302 -20.82 -9.02 2.26
C VAL A 302 -20.92 -8.84 0.74
N LEU A 303 -19.87 -9.15 0.00
CA LEU A 303 -19.86 -9.05 -1.46
C LEU A 303 -20.81 -10.06 -2.12
N GLU A 304 -20.91 -11.29 -1.62
CA GLU A 304 -21.87 -12.29 -2.11
C GLU A 304 -23.32 -11.85 -1.89
N ARG A 305 -23.63 -11.29 -0.71
CA ARG A 305 -24.95 -10.74 -0.41
C ARG A 305 -25.26 -9.53 -1.29
N LEU A 306 -24.28 -8.67 -1.53
CA LEU A 306 -24.40 -7.53 -2.43
C LEU A 306 -24.68 -7.99 -3.87
N ASP A 307 -23.95 -8.98 -4.37
CA ASP A 307 -24.13 -9.55 -5.71
C ASP A 307 -25.48 -10.28 -5.86
N ALA A 308 -26.06 -10.79 -4.77
CA ALA A 308 -27.38 -11.43 -4.76
C ALA A 308 -28.55 -10.42 -4.82
N MET A 309 -28.31 -9.12 -4.61
CA MET A 309 -29.37 -8.11 -4.71
C MET A 309 -29.81 -7.92 -6.17
N PRO A 310 -31.11 -8.04 -6.50
CA PRO A 310 -31.59 -7.90 -7.87
C PRO A 310 -31.17 -6.60 -8.57
N GLU A 311 -31.18 -5.49 -7.83
CA GLU A 311 -30.81 -4.17 -8.33
C GLU A 311 -29.32 -4.06 -8.65
N VAL A 312 -28.46 -4.81 -7.93
CA VAL A 312 -27.01 -4.86 -8.15
C VAL A 312 -26.67 -5.87 -9.25
N ALA A 313 -27.34 -7.02 -9.27
CA ALA A 313 -27.19 -8.06 -10.29
C ALA A 313 -27.59 -7.57 -11.69
N ALA A 314 -28.54 -6.63 -11.77
CA ALA A 314 -28.96 -6.00 -13.02
C ALA A 314 -27.89 -5.05 -13.62
N LEU A 315 -26.88 -4.64 -12.84
CA LEU A 315 -25.83 -3.73 -13.29
C LEU A 315 -24.63 -4.49 -13.86
N ASP A 316 -24.08 -3.98 -14.94
CA ASP A 316 -22.78 -4.43 -15.42
C ASP A 316 -21.65 -4.06 -14.43
N ARG A 317 -20.46 -4.61 -14.66
CA ARG A 317 -19.29 -4.38 -13.79
C ARG A 317 -18.84 -2.93 -13.81
N GLU A 318 -18.99 -2.23 -14.93
CA GLU A 318 -18.53 -0.86 -15.11
C GLU A 318 -19.43 0.15 -14.39
N ALA A 319 -20.74 -0.01 -14.50
CA ALA A 319 -21.74 0.77 -13.78
C ALA A 319 -21.62 0.59 -12.26
N ARG A 320 -21.39 -0.64 -11.78
CA ARG A 320 -21.11 -0.89 -10.35
C ARG A 320 -19.87 -0.14 -9.88
N ARG A 321 -18.75 -0.26 -10.62
CA ARG A 321 -17.51 0.44 -10.31
C ARG A 321 -17.69 1.96 -10.34
N ARG A 322 -18.47 2.47 -11.29
CA ARG A 322 -18.79 3.90 -11.38
C ARG A 322 -19.55 4.39 -10.16
N ILE A 323 -20.65 3.73 -9.77
CA ILE A 323 -21.46 4.12 -8.60
C ILE A 323 -20.62 4.10 -7.32
N VAL A 324 -19.86 3.02 -7.08
CA VAL A 324 -19.00 2.92 -5.90
C VAL A 324 -17.97 4.04 -5.88
N ARG A 325 -17.34 4.33 -7.02
CA ARG A 325 -16.36 5.43 -7.14
C ARG A 325 -17.03 6.78 -6.85
N GLU A 326 -18.12 7.10 -7.51
CA GLU A 326 -18.84 8.37 -7.36
C GLU A 326 -19.32 8.60 -5.92
N GLN A 327 -19.92 7.59 -5.29
CA GLN A 327 -20.36 7.71 -3.90
C GLN A 327 -19.18 7.78 -2.93
N SER A 328 -18.06 7.11 -3.22
CA SER A 328 -16.83 7.22 -2.42
C SER A 328 -16.21 8.62 -2.51
N LEU A 329 -16.19 9.24 -3.70
CA LEU A 329 -15.77 10.63 -3.91
C LEU A 329 -16.62 11.59 -3.04
N ILE A 330 -17.95 11.43 -3.08
CA ILE A 330 -18.90 12.27 -2.33
C ILE A 330 -18.66 12.14 -0.81
N ILE A 331 -18.53 10.91 -0.30
CA ILE A 331 -18.30 10.67 1.12
C ILE A 331 -16.94 11.24 1.57
N ALA A 332 -15.90 11.08 0.75
CA ALA A 332 -14.56 11.57 1.07
C ALA A 332 -14.49 13.10 1.13
N HIS A 333 -15.23 13.80 0.26
CA HIS A 333 -15.17 15.26 0.19
C HIS A 333 -16.19 15.96 1.09
N ALA A 334 -17.37 15.37 1.30
CA ALA A 334 -18.47 16.02 2.00
C ALA A 334 -19.29 15.02 2.85
N PRO A 335 -18.70 14.39 3.89
CA PRO A 335 -19.33 13.28 4.64
C PRO A 335 -20.65 13.69 5.33
N GLU A 336 -20.70 14.88 5.93
CA GLU A 336 -21.92 15.37 6.60
C GLU A 336 -23.04 15.65 5.60
N ARG A 337 -22.71 16.28 4.46
CA ARG A 337 -23.68 16.55 3.40
C ARG A 337 -24.12 15.28 2.70
N ALA A 338 -23.23 14.30 2.55
CA ALA A 338 -23.54 12.99 1.98
C ALA A 338 -24.65 12.30 2.79
N LEU A 339 -24.59 12.41 4.12
CA LEU A 339 -25.63 11.91 5.03
C LEU A 339 -26.91 12.74 4.97
N ALA A 340 -26.80 14.08 4.94
CA ALA A 340 -27.96 14.96 4.88
C ALA A 340 -28.80 14.78 3.60
N THR A 341 -28.16 14.56 2.45
CA THR A 341 -28.87 14.41 1.16
C THR A 341 -29.40 12.98 0.92
N LEU A 342 -29.21 12.03 1.86
CA LEU A 342 -29.81 10.69 1.75
C LEU A 342 -31.34 10.74 1.67
N ALA A 343 -31.97 11.68 2.37
CA ALA A 343 -33.43 11.85 2.35
C ALA A 343 -33.94 12.39 0.99
N GLU A 344 -33.07 13.05 0.21
CA GLU A 344 -33.35 13.54 -1.13
C GLU A 344 -33.20 12.42 -2.18
N LEU A 345 -32.29 11.46 -1.96
CA LEU A 345 -32.09 10.29 -2.82
C LEU A 345 -33.14 9.20 -2.59
N LEU A 346 -33.48 8.93 -1.33
CA LEU A 346 -34.49 7.95 -0.93
C LEU A 346 -35.79 8.69 -0.59
N VAL A 347 -36.52 9.07 -1.63
CA VAL A 347 -37.68 9.97 -1.54
C VAL A 347 -38.85 9.28 -0.83
N THR A 348 -39.14 8.02 -1.17
CA THR A 348 -40.33 7.34 -0.65
C THR A 348 -40.05 6.60 0.66
N PRO A 349 -41.01 6.55 1.59
CA PRO A 349 -40.87 5.75 2.82
C PRO A 349 -40.55 4.28 2.54
N GLY A 350 -41.15 3.71 1.50
CA GLY A 350 -40.89 2.32 1.10
C GLY A 350 -39.48 2.08 0.57
N GLU A 351 -38.85 3.06 -0.09
CA GLU A 351 -37.43 2.98 -0.47
C GLU A 351 -36.52 3.06 0.75
N ARG A 352 -36.82 3.93 1.72
CA ARG A 352 -36.05 4.07 2.97
C ARG A 352 -36.06 2.78 3.78
N GLU A 353 -37.25 2.20 3.99
CA GLU A 353 -37.40 0.92 4.70
C GLU A 353 -36.67 -0.21 3.97
N ARG A 354 -36.80 -0.28 2.64
CA ARG A 354 -36.12 -1.30 1.84
C ARG A 354 -34.60 -1.16 1.88
N ALA A 355 -34.08 0.07 1.79
CA ALA A 355 -32.65 0.34 1.87
C ALA A 355 -32.07 -0.01 3.25
N LEU A 356 -32.80 0.31 4.32
CA LEU A 356 -32.42 -0.07 5.69
C LEU A 356 -32.45 -1.59 5.89
N ALA A 357 -33.48 -2.27 5.38
CA ALA A 357 -33.58 -3.73 5.46
C ALA A 357 -32.46 -4.42 4.66
N ALA A 358 -32.15 -3.90 3.46
CA ALA A 358 -31.03 -4.38 2.66
C ALA A 358 -29.69 -4.16 3.35
N LEU A 359 -29.48 -2.99 3.98
CA LEU A 359 -28.27 -2.69 4.74
C LEU A 359 -28.12 -3.63 5.94
N ASP A 360 -29.22 -3.91 6.65
CA ASP A 360 -29.25 -4.83 7.77
C ASP A 360 -28.94 -6.27 7.33
N ALA A 361 -29.43 -6.68 6.15
CA ALA A 361 -29.13 -7.97 5.57
C ALA A 361 -27.68 -8.07 5.09
N LEU A 362 -27.11 -6.99 4.55
CA LEU A 362 -25.75 -6.93 4.03
C LEU A 362 -24.72 -7.27 5.12
N PHE A 363 -24.86 -6.63 6.28
CA PHE A 363 -23.99 -6.81 7.45
C PHE A 363 -24.54 -7.85 8.46
N ALA A 364 -25.48 -8.72 8.04
CA ALA A 364 -26.05 -9.73 8.91
C ALA A 364 -24.98 -10.76 9.32
N GLY A 365 -24.82 -10.99 10.63
CA GLY A 365 -23.84 -11.93 11.18
C GLY A 365 -22.49 -11.31 11.53
N GLU A 366 -22.26 -10.04 11.19
CA GLU A 366 -21.06 -9.30 11.59
C GLU A 366 -21.28 -8.55 12.90
N ALA A 367 -20.28 -8.58 13.77
CA ALA A 367 -20.24 -7.70 14.93
C ALA A 367 -19.87 -6.28 14.45
N LEU A 368 -20.87 -5.41 14.33
CA LEU A 368 -20.64 -4.00 14.02
C LEU A 368 -19.78 -3.35 15.11
N SER A 369 -18.82 -2.53 14.71
CA SER A 369 -18.08 -1.66 15.63
C SER A 369 -19.04 -0.69 16.33
N ASP A 370 -18.64 -0.14 17.47
CA ASP A 370 -19.45 0.86 18.18
C ASP A 370 -19.78 2.07 17.30
N ALA A 371 -18.82 2.48 16.46
CA ALA A 371 -18.99 3.56 15.50
C ALA A 371 -20.00 3.20 14.39
N ALA A 372 -19.91 2.00 13.83
CA ALA A 372 -20.84 1.53 12.82
C ALA A 372 -22.27 1.36 13.40
N ALA A 373 -22.38 0.85 14.63
CA ALA A 373 -23.66 0.74 15.33
C ALA A 373 -24.30 2.12 15.60
N ALA A 374 -23.49 3.10 16.02
CA ALA A 374 -23.95 4.47 16.22
C ALA A 374 -24.42 5.12 14.91
N LEU A 375 -23.65 4.94 13.82
CA LEU A 375 -24.02 5.44 12.50
C LEU A 375 -25.29 4.77 11.97
N ARG A 376 -25.46 3.46 12.15
CA ARG A 376 -26.69 2.74 11.80
C ARG A 376 -27.91 3.32 12.51
N LYS A 377 -27.78 3.66 13.80
CA LYS A 377 -28.83 4.33 14.57
C LYS A 377 -29.11 5.74 14.01
N LEU A 378 -28.07 6.48 13.65
CA LEU A 378 -28.20 7.80 13.04
C LEU A 378 -28.96 7.74 11.70
N LEU A 379 -28.63 6.79 10.82
CA LEU A 379 -29.31 6.58 9.54
C LEU A 379 -30.81 6.34 9.73
N ARG A 380 -31.21 5.48 10.68
CA ARG A 380 -32.62 5.26 11.02
C ARG A 380 -33.31 6.55 11.47
N SER A 381 -32.70 7.29 12.40
CA SER A 381 -33.27 8.55 12.90
C SER A 381 -33.39 9.66 11.85
N THR A 382 -32.49 9.66 10.85
CA THR A 382 -32.49 10.62 9.74
C THR A 382 -33.73 10.42 8.86
N PHE A 383 -34.15 9.17 8.65
CA PHE A 383 -35.34 8.85 7.87
C PHE A 383 -36.65 9.04 8.64
N ASP A 384 -36.64 8.82 9.96
CA ASP A 384 -37.81 9.04 10.82
C ASP A 384 -38.16 10.54 10.97
N SER A 385 -37.14 11.39 11.08
CA SER A 385 -37.30 12.85 11.23
C SER A 385 -37.70 13.58 9.93
N GLY A 386 -37.48 12.97 8.77
CA GLY A 386 -37.87 13.47 7.44
C GLY A 386 -39.36 13.42 7.10
N THR A 387 -40.25 13.21 8.10
CA THR A 387 -41.72 13.24 7.95
C THR A 387 -42.34 14.62 8.18
N SER A 388 -41.55 15.66 8.43
CA SER A 388 -42.03 17.05 8.47
C SER A 388 -41.74 17.76 7.14
N GLY A 389 -42.81 18.16 6.44
CA GLY A 389 -42.80 18.66 5.06
C GLY A 389 -41.98 19.94 4.80
N PRO A 390 -41.96 20.43 3.55
CA PRO A 390 -41.01 21.43 3.10
C PRO A 390 -41.19 22.75 3.85
N VAL A 391 -40.11 23.25 4.46
CA VAL A 391 -40.02 24.61 4.97
C VAL A 391 -40.10 25.56 3.78
N ARG A 392 -41.29 26.08 3.50
CA ARG A 392 -41.46 27.27 2.64
C ARG A 392 -40.67 28.41 3.26
N SER A 393 -39.62 28.86 2.57
CA SER A 393 -38.92 30.10 2.87
C SER A 393 -39.89 31.28 2.76
N GLY A 394 -40.40 31.74 3.91
CA GLY A 394 -41.20 32.95 4.00
C GLY A 394 -40.34 34.19 3.75
N SER A 395 -40.63 34.90 2.66
CA SER A 395 -40.16 36.27 2.42
C SER A 395 -40.56 37.18 3.60
N PRO A 396 -39.64 37.98 4.18
CA PRO A 396 -40.02 38.95 5.20
C PRO A 396 -40.67 40.16 4.53
N GLY A 397 -41.99 40.29 4.72
CA GLY A 397 -42.74 41.49 4.38
C GLY A 397 -42.22 42.71 5.15
N ARG A 398 -41.69 43.70 4.42
CA ARG A 398 -41.34 45.01 4.97
C ARG A 398 -42.63 45.78 5.31
N SER A 399 -42.90 45.91 6.61
CA SER A 399 -43.95 46.76 7.15
C SER A 399 -43.61 48.25 6.93
N ARG A 400 -44.54 48.99 6.33
CA ARG A 400 -44.56 50.47 6.29
C ARG A 400 -44.58 51.03 7.71
N LYS A 401 -43.58 51.86 8.06
CA LYS A 401 -43.68 52.81 9.18
C LYS A 401 -44.17 54.15 8.64
N SER A 402 -45.34 54.55 9.10
CA SER A 402 -45.89 55.91 9.04
C SER A 402 -45.70 56.57 10.41
N SER A 403 -45.09 57.76 10.46
CA SER A 403 -45.34 58.81 11.47
C SER A 403 -44.54 60.08 11.17
N PRO A 404 -44.95 61.24 11.70
CA PRO A 404 -45.24 62.42 10.89
C PRO A 404 -44.34 63.65 11.17
N ALA A 405 -44.48 64.63 10.28
CA ALA A 405 -44.43 66.09 10.48
C ALA A 405 -43.42 66.69 11.49
N ALA A 406 -42.44 67.42 10.96
CA ALA A 406 -42.26 68.87 11.13
C ALA A 406 -41.31 69.38 10.04
#